data_AF-A0A9Y3S1L2-F1
#
_entry.id   AF-A0A9Y3S1L2-F1
#
_cell.length_a   1.000
_cell.length_b   1.000
_cell.length_c   1.000
_cell.angle_alpha   90.00
_cell.angle_beta   90.00
_cell.angle_gamma   90.00
#
_symmetry.space_group_name_H-M   'P 1'
#
loop_
_entity.id
_entity.type
_entity.pdbx_description
1 polymer ?
#
loop_
_entity_poly.entity_id
_entity_poly.type
_entity_poly.pdbx_seq_one_letter_code
_entity_poly.pdbx_strand_id
1 'polypeptide(L)'
;MDRPSVRVCGPSAAGVRMSERRVGCWLSDKKRRRMNLDAFIRFCAHHGVEVVKIDLTQPLGPQGPFDIILHKLSDVIVEAEHDSQSQQLLDNFQSYVSAHPDTVLLDPLPAMAKLLDRFISGRIMSQLNSSLRDWRICSPPCLEVHSGSDLSSIQQAVIRQGLTFPLNRKTIFFNSQKVSKPESNSNLTSVDEHMVDPPSPSSDAVAALVKELRAQLGMALFGVDVIVNIGTHALTVIDINIFPGYEGMPQFFSSLLSHIQSVLDKHAAAGSHTTGGSSEETVGVCHPRS
;
A
#
# COMPACT_ATOMS: atom_id res chain seq x y z
N MET A 1 -57.28 -48.33 -7.14
CA MET A 1 -57.70 -47.08 -6.46
C MET A 1 -56.48 -46.56 -5.72
N ASP A 2 -55.63 -45.83 -6.42
CA ASP A 2 -54.38 -45.30 -5.88
C ASP A 2 -54.61 -43.90 -5.30
N ARG A 3 -54.21 -43.70 -4.04
CA ARG A 3 -54.14 -42.38 -3.41
C ARG A 3 -52.78 -41.74 -3.76
N PRO A 4 -52.72 -40.51 -4.26
CA PRO A 4 -51.46 -39.82 -4.43
C PRO A 4 -50.99 -39.26 -3.07
N SER A 5 -49.73 -39.55 -2.74
CA SER A 5 -49.03 -38.95 -1.59
C SER A 5 -48.57 -37.54 -1.97
N VAL A 6 -49.16 -36.53 -1.32
CA VAL A 6 -48.77 -35.13 -1.46
C VAL A 6 -47.52 -34.89 -0.63
N ARG A 7 -46.37 -34.71 -1.30
CA ARG A 7 -45.12 -34.32 -0.66
C ARG A 7 -45.12 -32.79 -0.52
N VAL A 8 -45.34 -32.29 0.70
CA VAL A 8 -45.23 -30.87 1.03
C VAL A 8 -43.74 -30.51 1.05
N CYS A 9 -43.27 -29.81 0.02
CA CYS A 9 -41.98 -29.13 0.06
C CYS A 9 -42.09 -27.94 1.02
N GLY A 10 -41.50 -28.06 2.20
CA GLY A 10 -41.24 -26.89 3.06
C GLY A 10 -40.23 -25.97 2.36
N PRO A 11 -40.26 -24.65 2.66
CA PRO A 11 -39.29 -23.72 2.11
C PRO A 11 -37.90 -24.18 2.56
N SER A 12 -37.07 -24.55 1.59
CA SER A 12 -35.63 -24.70 1.78
C SER A 12 -35.15 -23.41 2.42
N ALA A 13 -34.62 -23.49 3.64
CA ALA A 13 -33.88 -22.39 4.22
C ALA A 13 -32.85 -21.98 3.19
N ALA A 14 -33.08 -20.84 2.55
CA ALA A 14 -32.09 -20.19 1.72
C ALA A 14 -30.95 -19.87 2.67
N GLY A 15 -29.97 -20.77 2.73
CA GLY A 15 -28.66 -20.44 3.25
C GLY A 15 -28.26 -19.21 2.47
N VAL A 16 -28.18 -18.08 3.16
CA VAL A 16 -27.44 -16.93 2.66
C VAL A 16 -26.08 -17.51 2.30
N ARG A 17 -25.81 -17.70 1.01
CA ARG A 17 -24.45 -17.91 0.54
C ARG A 17 -23.74 -16.65 0.99
N MET A 18 -23.02 -16.75 2.11
CA MET A 18 -21.94 -15.82 2.39
C MET A 18 -21.10 -15.89 1.12
N SER A 19 -21.12 -14.85 0.29
CA SER A 19 -20.22 -14.74 -0.84
C SER A 19 -18.82 -14.92 -0.24
N GLU A 20 -18.14 -16.01 -0.59
CA GLU A 20 -16.80 -16.27 -0.08
C GLU A 20 -15.93 -15.08 -0.47
N ARG A 21 -15.51 -14.30 0.54
CA ARG A 21 -14.71 -13.09 0.34
C ARG A 21 -13.36 -13.53 -0.21
N ARG A 22 -13.04 -13.16 -1.44
CA ARG A 22 -11.93 -13.74 -2.20
C ARG A 22 -10.86 -12.71 -2.50
N VAL A 23 -9.67 -12.95 -1.96
CA VAL A 23 -8.49 -12.09 -2.09
C VAL A 23 -7.48 -12.75 -3.02
N GLY A 24 -7.24 -12.15 -4.18
CA GLY A 24 -6.11 -12.49 -5.01
C GLY A 24 -4.82 -11.95 -4.39
N CYS A 25 -3.75 -12.75 -4.35
CA CYS A 25 -2.48 -12.35 -3.74
C CYS A 25 -1.32 -12.56 -4.71
N TRP A 26 -0.66 -11.47 -5.12
CA TRP A 26 0.57 -11.53 -5.90
C TRP A 26 1.76 -10.90 -5.15
N LEU A 27 2.77 -11.70 -4.85
CA LEU A 27 4.00 -11.27 -4.18
C LEU A 27 5.18 -11.99 -4.82
N SER A 28 6.35 -11.35 -4.90
CA SER A 28 7.57 -12.04 -5.31
C SER A 28 7.92 -13.19 -4.35
N ASP A 29 8.63 -14.20 -4.83
CA ASP A 29 8.97 -15.36 -3.99
C ASP A 29 9.75 -14.98 -2.74
N LYS A 30 10.62 -13.97 -2.85
CA LYS A 30 11.33 -13.39 -1.71
C LYS A 30 10.36 -12.86 -0.64
N LYS A 31 9.33 -12.13 -1.07
CA LYS A 31 8.32 -11.54 -0.18
C LYS A 31 7.43 -12.62 0.44
N ARG A 32 6.99 -13.61 -0.35
CA ARG A 32 6.18 -14.77 0.10
C ARG A 32 6.86 -15.50 1.25
N ARG A 33 8.18 -15.77 1.12
CA ARG A 33 8.98 -16.41 2.17
C ARG A 33 9.08 -15.54 3.42
N ARG A 34 9.45 -14.27 3.27
CA ARG A 34 9.65 -13.35 4.41
C ARG A 34 8.41 -13.18 5.27
N MET A 35 7.23 -13.08 4.66
CA MET A 35 5.97 -12.92 5.42
C MET A 35 5.25 -14.24 5.70
N ASN A 36 5.83 -15.39 5.35
CA ASN A 36 5.19 -16.70 5.46
C ASN A 36 3.75 -16.73 4.89
N LEU A 37 3.63 -16.47 3.59
CA LEU A 37 2.33 -16.33 2.91
C LEU A 37 1.42 -17.55 3.12
N ASP A 38 1.95 -18.77 3.17
CA ASP A 38 1.13 -19.97 3.38
C ASP A 38 0.48 -20.01 4.76
N ALA A 39 1.17 -19.53 5.79
CA ALA A 39 0.58 -19.38 7.12
C ALA A 39 -0.48 -18.28 7.13
N PHE A 40 -0.26 -17.17 6.41
CA PHE A 40 -1.24 -16.11 6.26
C PHE A 40 -2.51 -16.59 5.54
N ILE A 41 -2.38 -17.35 4.45
CA ILE A 41 -3.52 -17.94 3.73
C ILE A 41 -4.36 -18.82 4.66
N ARG A 42 -3.71 -19.72 5.42
CA ARG A 42 -4.42 -20.54 6.42
C ARG A 42 -5.09 -19.68 7.48
N PHE A 43 -4.41 -18.64 7.97
CA PHE A 43 -4.96 -17.74 8.97
C PHE A 43 -6.23 -17.03 8.46
N CYS A 44 -6.23 -16.50 7.23
CA CYS A 44 -7.39 -15.88 6.60
C CYS A 44 -8.56 -16.87 6.42
N ALA A 45 -8.28 -18.10 6.02
CA ALA A 45 -9.31 -19.12 5.81
C ALA A 45 -10.08 -19.43 7.11
N HIS A 46 -9.41 -19.47 8.27
CA HIS A 46 -10.06 -19.63 9.58
C HIS A 46 -10.97 -18.44 9.96
N HIS A 47 -10.85 -17.31 9.26
CA HIS A 47 -11.63 -16.10 9.47
C HIS A 47 -12.57 -15.80 8.27
N GLY A 48 -12.86 -16.80 7.44
CA GLY A 48 -13.84 -16.68 6.36
C GLY A 48 -13.39 -15.85 5.16
N VAL A 49 -12.08 -15.69 4.96
CA VAL A 49 -11.51 -15.00 3.80
C VAL A 49 -10.65 -15.99 3.01
N GLU A 50 -11.04 -16.26 1.76
CA GLU A 50 -10.25 -17.08 0.85
C GLU A 50 -9.12 -16.22 0.26
N VAL A 51 -7.88 -16.72 0.35
CA VAL A 51 -6.72 -16.05 -0.26
C VAL A 51 -6.13 -16.97 -1.33
N VAL A 52 -6.14 -16.51 -2.58
CA VAL A 52 -5.68 -17.26 -3.74
C VAL A 52 -4.39 -16.65 -4.26
N LYS A 53 -3.34 -17.45 -4.44
CA LYS A 53 -2.10 -17.00 -5.06
C LYS A 53 -2.35 -16.73 -6.54
N ILE A 54 -2.09 -15.52 -6.99
CA ILE A 54 -2.17 -15.16 -8.41
C ILE A 54 -0.91 -15.64 -9.14
N ASP A 55 -1.11 -16.25 -10.31
CA ASP A 55 -0.07 -16.51 -11.29
C ASP A 55 -0.22 -15.51 -12.45
N LEU A 56 0.68 -14.53 -12.53
CA LEU A 56 0.67 -13.53 -13.61
C LEU A 56 1.14 -14.08 -14.95
N THR A 57 1.70 -15.30 -15.00
CA THR A 57 2.08 -15.94 -16.27
C THR A 57 0.87 -16.54 -16.99
N GLN A 58 -0.27 -16.65 -16.31
CA GLN A 58 -1.53 -17.15 -16.84
C GLN A 58 -2.59 -16.03 -16.85
N PRO A 59 -3.60 -16.08 -17.73
CA PRO A 59 -4.70 -15.12 -17.70
C PRO A 59 -5.37 -15.05 -16.32
N LEU A 60 -5.64 -13.85 -15.81
CA LEU A 60 -6.24 -13.67 -14.47
C LEU A 60 -7.75 -13.93 -14.46
N GLY A 61 -8.44 -13.81 -15.60
CA GLY A 61 -9.89 -14.01 -15.70
C GLY A 61 -10.38 -15.31 -15.04
N PRO A 62 -9.84 -16.47 -15.42
CA PRO A 62 -10.19 -17.76 -14.80
C PRO A 62 -9.71 -17.93 -13.35
N GLN A 63 -8.75 -17.12 -12.89
CA GLN A 63 -8.25 -17.19 -11.51
C GLN A 63 -9.18 -16.45 -10.54
N GLY A 64 -9.87 -15.40 -11.03
CA GLY A 64 -10.87 -14.64 -10.29
C GLY A 64 -12.27 -15.30 -10.26
N PRO A 65 -13.34 -14.55 -9.94
CA PRO A 65 -13.34 -13.13 -9.56
C PRO A 65 -12.63 -12.89 -8.22
N PHE A 66 -12.09 -11.68 -8.04
CA PHE A 66 -11.48 -11.23 -6.78
C PHE A 66 -12.18 -9.97 -6.28
N ASP A 67 -12.48 -9.92 -4.98
CA ASP A 67 -12.95 -8.69 -4.33
C ASP A 67 -11.78 -7.73 -4.09
N ILE A 68 -10.64 -8.28 -3.68
CA ILE A 68 -9.39 -7.53 -3.44
C ILE A 68 -8.24 -8.24 -4.13
N ILE A 69 -7.29 -7.48 -4.67
CA ILE A 69 -5.95 -7.96 -4.97
C ILE A 69 -4.93 -7.33 -4.02
N LEU A 70 -4.35 -8.14 -3.14
CA LEU A 70 -3.18 -7.81 -2.35
C LEU A 70 -1.92 -8.02 -3.20
N HIS A 71 -1.10 -6.99 -3.37
CA HIS A 71 0.09 -7.13 -4.19
C HIS A 71 1.31 -6.34 -3.75
N LYS A 72 2.47 -6.73 -4.29
CA LYS A 72 3.70 -5.93 -4.26
C LYS A 72 4.39 -5.98 -5.63
N LEU A 73 3.80 -5.28 -6.60
CA LEU A 73 4.31 -5.21 -7.99
C LEU A 73 5.50 -4.27 -8.19
N SER A 74 6.06 -3.66 -7.13
CA SER A 74 7.12 -2.64 -7.24
C SER A 74 8.29 -3.06 -8.13
N ASP A 75 8.78 -4.28 -7.95
CA ASP A 75 9.96 -4.77 -8.64
C ASP A 75 9.63 -5.03 -10.13
N VAL A 76 8.46 -5.62 -10.41
CA VAL A 76 7.97 -5.87 -11.78
C VAL A 76 7.75 -4.56 -12.55
N ILE A 77 7.21 -3.54 -11.89
CA ILE A 77 6.98 -2.22 -12.53
C ILE A 77 8.31 -1.60 -12.95
N VAL A 78 9.33 -1.66 -12.07
CA VAL A 78 10.67 -1.13 -12.37
C VAL A 78 11.36 -1.96 -13.45
N GLU A 79 11.25 -3.28 -13.40
CA GLU A 79 11.84 -4.19 -14.39
C GLU A 79 11.20 -4.02 -15.78
N ALA A 80 9.88 -3.78 -15.85
CA ALA A 80 9.12 -3.62 -17.10
C ALA A 80 9.58 -2.45 -17.98
N GLU A 81 10.35 -1.48 -17.46
CA GLU A 81 10.96 -0.43 -18.27
C GLU A 81 11.99 -0.97 -19.28
N HIS A 82 12.56 -2.15 -19.00
CA HIS A 82 13.66 -2.72 -19.77
C HIS A 82 13.48 -4.22 -20.09
N ASP A 83 12.53 -4.90 -19.46
CA ASP A 83 12.29 -6.33 -19.56
C ASP A 83 10.90 -6.65 -20.13
N SER A 84 10.86 -7.26 -21.31
CA SER A 84 9.62 -7.58 -22.03
C SER A 84 8.77 -8.62 -21.30
N GLN A 85 9.38 -9.52 -20.53
CA GLN A 85 8.65 -10.48 -19.73
C GLN A 85 7.88 -9.77 -18.60
N SER A 86 8.54 -8.88 -17.86
CA SER A 86 7.91 -8.06 -16.82
C SER A 86 6.81 -7.16 -17.37
N GLN A 87 7.02 -6.62 -18.58
CA GLN A 87 5.99 -5.87 -19.29
C GLN A 87 4.75 -6.73 -19.58
N GLN A 88 4.92 -7.97 -20.07
CA GLN A 88 3.79 -8.89 -20.28
C GLN A 88 3.05 -9.24 -18.99
N LEU A 89 3.76 -9.42 -17.87
CA LEU A 89 3.13 -9.67 -16.57
C LEU A 89 2.28 -8.46 -16.14
N LEU A 90 2.78 -7.25 -16.37
CA LEU A 90 2.07 -6.01 -16.06
C LEU A 90 0.86 -5.80 -16.98
N ASP A 91 0.98 -6.07 -18.28
CA ASP A 91 -0.11 -5.97 -19.26
C ASP A 91 -1.26 -6.93 -18.91
N ASN A 92 -0.93 -8.17 -18.53
CA ASN A 92 -1.92 -9.15 -18.09
C ASN A 92 -2.65 -8.67 -16.82
N PHE A 93 -1.90 -8.12 -15.85
CA PHE A 93 -2.47 -7.55 -14.63
C PHE A 93 -3.40 -6.36 -14.92
N GLN A 94 -2.93 -5.40 -15.72
CA GLN A 94 -3.69 -4.20 -16.08
C GLN A 94 -4.94 -4.53 -16.89
N SER A 95 -4.87 -5.52 -17.79
CA SER A 95 -6.02 -6.00 -18.55
C SER A 95 -7.12 -6.52 -17.64
N TYR A 96 -6.76 -7.28 -16.61
CA TYR A 96 -7.72 -7.78 -15.62
C TYR A 96 -8.36 -6.65 -14.81
N VAL A 97 -7.54 -5.75 -14.25
CA VAL A 97 -8.03 -4.63 -13.42
C VAL A 97 -8.94 -3.71 -14.21
N SER A 98 -8.62 -3.45 -15.48
CA SER A 98 -9.45 -2.62 -16.36
C SER A 98 -10.81 -3.28 -16.68
N ALA A 99 -10.84 -4.61 -16.76
CA ALA A 99 -12.07 -5.37 -16.99
C ALA A 99 -12.90 -5.61 -15.71
N HIS A 100 -12.32 -5.42 -14.52
CA HIS A 100 -12.96 -5.66 -13.23
C HIS A 100 -12.80 -4.43 -12.31
N PRO A 101 -13.50 -3.31 -12.61
CA PRO A 101 -13.38 -2.07 -11.84
C PRO A 101 -13.82 -2.20 -10.37
N ASP A 102 -14.61 -3.23 -10.05
CA ASP A 102 -15.04 -3.55 -8.69
C ASP A 102 -13.91 -4.22 -7.86
N THR A 103 -12.88 -4.79 -8.50
CA THR A 103 -11.75 -5.37 -7.76
C THR A 103 -10.88 -4.28 -7.15
N VAL A 104 -10.79 -4.25 -5.82
CA VAL A 104 -9.97 -3.25 -5.11
C VAL A 104 -8.51 -3.67 -5.07
N LEU A 105 -7.60 -2.77 -5.44
CA LEU A 105 -6.15 -3.00 -5.33
C LEU A 105 -5.60 -2.53 -3.98
N LEU A 106 -4.90 -3.42 -3.28
CA LEU A 106 -4.20 -3.14 -2.04
C LEU A 106 -2.68 -3.25 -2.24
N ASP A 107 -1.95 -2.16 -2.44
CA ASP A 107 -2.38 -0.76 -2.59
C ASP A 107 -2.61 -0.35 -4.07
N PRO A 108 -3.28 0.78 -4.35
CA PRO A 108 -3.49 1.25 -5.73
C PRO A 108 -2.17 1.53 -6.48
N LEU A 109 -2.10 1.16 -7.76
CA LEU A 109 -0.91 1.40 -8.60
C LEU A 109 -0.46 2.87 -8.65
N PRO A 110 -1.37 3.87 -8.80
CA PRO A 110 -0.96 5.28 -8.80
C PRO A 110 -0.37 5.73 -7.46
N ALA A 111 -0.81 5.13 -6.35
CA ALA A 111 -0.31 5.45 -5.03
C ALA A 111 1.11 4.89 -4.84
N MET A 112 1.35 3.65 -5.27
CA MET A 112 2.68 3.04 -5.30
C MET A 112 3.67 3.77 -6.19
N ALA A 113 3.24 4.25 -7.37
CA ALA A 113 4.11 4.97 -8.31
C ALA A 113 4.77 6.20 -7.67
N LYS A 114 4.11 6.86 -6.72
CA LYS A 114 4.68 7.99 -5.95
C LYS A 114 5.94 7.61 -5.16
N LEU A 115 6.05 6.35 -4.74
CA LEU A 115 7.19 5.84 -3.96
C LEU A 115 8.24 5.14 -4.83
N LEU A 116 7.93 4.83 -6.09
CA LEU A 116 8.92 4.34 -7.06
C LEU A 116 9.76 5.49 -7.63
N ASP A 117 9.18 6.69 -7.70
CA ASP A 117 9.90 7.90 -8.08
C ASP A 117 10.55 8.57 -6.85
N ARG A 118 11.88 8.69 -6.88
CA ARG A 118 12.65 9.28 -5.76
C ARG A 118 12.42 10.77 -5.60
N PHE A 119 12.14 11.50 -6.68
CA PHE A 119 11.85 12.93 -6.62
C PHE A 119 10.46 13.17 -6.04
N ILE A 120 9.47 12.37 -6.45
CA ILE A 120 8.11 12.47 -5.90
C ILE A 120 8.10 12.08 -4.41
N SER A 121 8.70 10.96 -4.04
CA SER A 121 8.81 10.55 -2.62
C SER A 121 9.61 11.56 -1.79
N GLY A 122 10.71 12.09 -2.32
CA GLY A 122 11.48 13.18 -1.69
C GLY A 122 10.65 14.43 -1.45
N ARG A 123 9.80 14.82 -2.40
CA ARG A 123 8.88 15.96 -2.27
C ARG A 123 7.78 15.70 -1.24
N ILE A 124 7.24 14.48 -1.18
CA ILE A 124 6.27 14.09 -0.15
C ILE A 124 6.90 14.24 1.24
N MET A 125 8.12 13.73 1.43
CA MET A 125 8.85 13.86 2.69
C MET A 125 9.10 15.33 3.05
N SER A 126 9.56 16.16 2.11
CA SER A 126 9.87 17.57 2.38
C SER A 126 8.63 18.40 2.73
N GLN A 127 7.45 18.01 2.25
CA GLN A 127 6.17 18.65 2.57
C GLN A 127 5.61 18.29 3.95
N LEU A 128 6.12 17.24 4.63
CA LEU A 128 5.60 16.82 5.93
C LEU A 128 5.66 17.92 6.99
N ASN A 129 6.76 18.68 7.03
CA ASN A 129 6.94 19.73 8.02
C ASN A 129 5.93 20.87 7.85
N SER A 130 5.66 21.28 6.61
CA SER A 130 4.69 22.34 6.31
C SER A 130 3.24 21.88 6.49
N SER A 131 2.92 20.63 6.17
CA SER A 131 1.58 20.07 6.32
C SER A 131 1.18 19.84 7.79
N LEU A 132 2.08 19.26 8.59
CA LEU A 132 1.77 18.90 9.98
C LEU A 132 1.86 20.08 10.94
N ARG A 133 2.72 21.06 10.64
CA ARG A 133 3.06 22.17 11.55
C ARG A 133 3.43 21.69 12.97
N ASP A 134 3.99 20.49 13.06
CA ASP A 134 4.41 19.85 14.30
C ASP A 134 5.94 19.85 14.35
N TRP A 135 6.51 20.63 15.26
CA TRP A 135 7.97 20.77 15.41
C TRP A 135 8.67 19.44 15.73
N ARG A 136 7.93 18.44 16.21
CA ARG A 136 8.44 17.10 16.52
C ARG A 136 8.66 16.26 15.27
N ILE A 137 8.26 16.73 14.09
CA ILE A 137 8.34 15.98 12.83
C ILE A 137 9.08 16.83 11.81
N CYS A 138 10.15 16.27 11.24
CA CYS A 138 11.05 16.93 10.33
C CYS A 138 11.32 16.05 9.11
N SER A 139 11.76 16.70 8.03
CA SER A 139 12.42 16.03 6.91
C SER A 139 13.83 16.59 6.81
N PRO A 140 14.86 15.76 6.50
CA PRO A 140 16.17 16.28 6.20
C PRO A 140 16.05 17.29 5.04
N PRO A 141 16.73 18.45 5.13
CA PRO A 141 16.88 19.32 3.97
C PRO A 141 17.50 18.54 2.81
N CYS A 142 16.86 18.58 1.64
CA CYS A 142 17.31 17.83 0.46
C CYS A 142 17.28 18.71 -0.79
N LEU A 143 18.29 18.55 -1.65
CA LEU A 143 18.35 19.20 -2.95
C LEU A 143 18.27 18.17 -4.07
N GLU A 144 17.30 18.37 -4.95
CA GLU A 144 17.19 17.67 -6.21
C GLU A 144 18.19 18.25 -7.21
N VAL A 145 18.99 17.37 -7.83
CA VAL A 145 19.99 17.73 -8.84
C VAL A 145 19.72 16.92 -10.08
N HIS A 146 19.39 17.61 -11.18
CA HIS A 146 19.12 16.97 -12.46
C HIS A 146 20.40 16.75 -13.27
N SER A 147 20.42 15.70 -14.09
CA SER A 147 21.47 15.47 -15.08
C SER A 147 21.60 16.69 -15.99
N GLY A 148 22.82 17.26 -16.06
CA GLY A 148 23.10 18.47 -16.84
C GLY A 148 23.07 19.78 -16.02
N SER A 149 22.75 19.74 -14.73
CA SER A 149 22.91 20.90 -13.84
C SER A 149 24.39 21.26 -13.70
N ASP A 150 24.73 22.53 -13.91
CA ASP A 150 26.08 23.02 -13.72
C ASP A 150 26.41 23.24 -12.23
N LEU A 151 27.70 23.27 -11.89
CA LEU A 151 28.13 23.43 -10.51
C LEU A 151 27.68 24.75 -9.87
N SER A 152 27.58 25.84 -10.65
CA SER A 152 27.18 27.16 -10.13
C SER A 152 25.70 27.17 -9.75
N SER A 153 24.82 26.60 -10.59
CA SER A 153 23.40 26.48 -10.26
C SER A 153 23.16 25.58 -9.04
N ILE A 154 23.90 24.47 -8.92
CA ILE A 154 23.86 23.60 -7.73
C ILE A 154 24.31 24.38 -6.49
N GLN A 155 25.45 25.08 -6.55
CA GLN A 155 25.95 25.89 -5.43
C GLN A 155 24.94 26.97 -5.02
N GLN A 156 24.34 27.66 -5.99
CA GLN A 156 23.32 28.67 -5.71
C GLN A 156 22.07 28.05 -5.07
N ALA A 157 21.67 26.85 -5.47
CA ALA A 157 20.55 26.13 -4.86
C ALA A 157 20.86 25.68 -3.43
N VAL A 158 22.07 25.15 -3.17
CA VAL A 158 22.58 24.81 -1.83
C VAL A 158 22.51 26.04 -0.91
N ILE A 159 23.03 27.18 -1.35
CA ILE A 159 23.03 28.44 -0.58
C ILE A 159 21.60 28.91 -0.32
N ARG A 160 20.75 28.94 -1.36
CA ARG A 160 19.35 29.39 -1.24
C ARG A 160 18.54 28.54 -0.26
N GLN A 161 18.79 27.23 -0.22
CA GLN A 161 18.11 26.30 0.69
C GLN A 161 18.76 26.23 2.09
N GLY A 162 19.84 26.98 2.32
CA GLY A 162 20.56 26.97 3.60
C GLY A 162 21.17 25.60 3.92
N LEU A 163 21.51 24.81 2.91
CA LEU A 163 22.10 23.49 3.11
C LEU A 163 23.53 23.63 3.63
N THR A 164 23.76 23.14 4.84
CA THR A 164 25.07 23.14 5.47
C THR A 164 25.72 21.78 5.35
N PHE A 165 26.97 21.74 4.87
CA PHE A 165 27.79 20.55 4.99
C PHE A 165 28.60 20.64 6.28
N PRO A 166 28.68 19.57 7.09
CA PRO A 166 29.61 19.53 8.21
C PRO A 166 31.04 19.66 7.65
N LEU A 167 31.67 20.83 7.86
CA LEU A 167 33.00 21.16 7.33
C LEU A 167 34.10 20.16 7.72
N ASN A 168 33.88 19.42 8.82
CA ASN A 168 34.82 18.46 9.38
C ASN A 168 34.43 16.99 9.13
N ARG A 169 33.47 16.71 8.24
CA ARG A 169 33.07 15.33 7.91
C ARG A 169 33.04 15.11 6.41
N LYS A 170 33.55 13.96 5.98
CA LYS A 170 33.44 13.53 4.58
C LYS A 170 31.98 13.24 4.26
N THR A 171 31.54 13.62 3.05
CA THR A 171 30.25 13.17 2.54
C THR A 171 30.26 11.66 2.41
N ILE A 172 29.11 11.05 2.67
CA ILE A 172 28.91 9.60 2.59
C ILE A 172 27.92 9.31 1.47
N PHE A 173 28.19 8.25 0.72
CA PHE A 173 27.20 7.72 -0.20
C PHE A 173 26.17 6.91 0.59
N PHE A 174 24.92 7.35 0.62
CA PHE A 174 23.82 6.67 1.30
C PHE A 174 22.90 5.98 0.28
N ASN A 175 22.82 4.66 0.37
CA ASN A 175 21.85 3.85 -0.35
C ASN A 175 20.98 3.13 0.69
N SER A 176 19.72 3.53 0.82
CA SER A 176 18.82 3.01 1.87
C SER A 176 18.66 1.49 1.78
N GLN A 177 18.65 0.92 0.58
CA GLN A 177 18.59 -0.53 0.38
C GLN A 177 19.84 -1.26 0.89
N LYS A 178 20.97 -0.57 1.08
CA LYS A 178 22.19 -1.15 1.65
C LYS A 178 22.30 -0.88 3.15
N VAL A 179 21.75 0.22 3.67
CA VAL A 179 21.95 0.66 5.05
C VAL A 179 20.82 0.21 5.99
N SER A 180 19.55 0.26 5.56
CA SER A 180 18.38 0.04 6.43
C SER A 180 17.83 -1.40 6.44
N LYS A 181 18.64 -2.41 6.07
CA LYS A 181 18.21 -3.82 6.09
C LYS A 181 18.55 -4.47 7.44
N PRO A 182 17.72 -5.41 7.94
CA PRO A 182 17.94 -6.11 9.22
C PRO A 182 19.33 -6.76 9.36
N GLU A 183 19.92 -7.21 8.24
CA GLU A 183 21.22 -7.89 8.17
C GLU A 183 22.36 -6.92 7.73
N SER A 184 22.12 -5.60 7.75
CA SER A 184 23.09 -4.63 7.24
C SER A 184 24.20 -4.35 8.23
N ASN A 185 25.44 -4.67 7.84
CA ASN A 185 26.65 -4.29 8.54
C ASN A 185 27.20 -2.96 8.00
N SER A 186 26.40 -1.90 8.07
CA SER A 186 26.86 -0.57 7.71
C SER A 186 27.55 0.10 8.90
N ASN A 187 28.66 0.80 8.66
CA ASN A 187 29.21 1.71 9.68
C ASN A 187 28.20 2.84 10.03
N LEU A 188 27.18 3.06 9.20
CA LEU A 188 26.11 4.03 9.47
C LEU A 188 25.04 3.51 10.44
N THR A 189 25.02 2.21 10.75
CA THR A 189 24.10 1.61 11.72
C THR A 189 24.76 1.32 13.07
N SER A 190 26.08 1.52 13.22
CA SER A 190 26.76 1.40 14.50
C SER A 190 26.40 2.57 15.42
N VAL A 191 25.93 2.26 16.63
CA VAL A 191 25.71 3.23 17.69
C VAL A 191 27.08 3.60 18.28
N ASP A 192 27.36 4.90 18.44
CA ASP A 192 28.57 5.36 19.12
C ASP A 192 28.59 4.85 20.58
N GLU A 193 29.72 4.29 21.05
CA GLU A 193 29.86 3.62 22.36
C GLU A 193 29.50 4.49 23.59
N HIS A 194 29.32 5.80 23.40
CA HIS A 194 29.01 6.77 24.45
C HIS A 194 27.63 7.43 24.32
N MET A 195 26.77 6.96 23.41
CA MET A 195 25.41 7.50 23.29
C MET A 195 24.46 6.87 24.30
N VAL A 196 23.78 7.72 25.07
CA VAL A 196 22.58 7.34 25.85
C VAL A 196 21.48 7.00 24.85
N ASP A 197 20.79 5.87 25.05
CA ASP A 197 19.64 5.51 24.22
C ASP A 197 18.66 6.68 24.17
N PRO A 198 18.31 7.20 22.97
CA PRO A 198 17.34 8.26 22.88
C PRO A 198 16.00 7.76 23.43
N PRO A 199 15.20 8.64 24.06
CA PRO A 199 13.87 8.27 24.51
C PRO A 199 13.05 7.77 23.33
N SER A 200 12.15 6.82 23.60
CA SER A 200 11.24 6.31 22.59
C SER A 200 10.46 7.47 21.95
N PRO A 201 10.24 7.42 20.63
CA PRO A 201 9.54 8.49 19.93
C PRO A 201 8.11 8.65 20.48
N SER A 202 7.61 9.89 20.50
CA SER A 202 6.25 10.18 20.97
C SER A 202 5.22 9.44 20.10
N SER A 203 4.40 8.59 20.72
CA SER A 203 3.34 7.84 20.03
C SER A 203 2.39 8.76 19.27
N ASP A 204 2.07 9.94 19.83
CA ASP A 204 1.19 10.92 19.17
C ASP A 204 1.84 11.53 17.93
N ALA A 205 3.15 11.83 17.99
CA ALA A 205 3.89 12.34 16.85
C ALA A 205 4.01 11.27 15.74
N VAL A 206 4.27 10.01 16.11
CA VAL A 206 4.27 8.89 15.15
C VAL A 206 2.89 8.71 14.52
N ALA A 207 1.81 8.78 15.30
CA ALA A 207 0.45 8.66 14.79
C ALA A 207 0.09 9.81 13.84
N ALA A 208 0.46 11.05 14.17
CA ALA A 208 0.27 12.22 13.32
C ALA A 208 1.06 12.08 12.00
N LEU A 209 2.32 11.68 12.08
CA LEU A 209 3.17 11.41 10.92
C LEU A 209 2.55 10.37 9.98
N VAL A 210 2.16 9.22 10.51
CA VAL A 210 1.59 8.11 9.72
C VAL A 210 0.24 8.52 9.12
N LYS A 211 -0.58 9.28 9.85
CA LYS A 211 -1.86 9.81 9.35
C LYS A 211 -1.65 10.72 8.14
N GLU A 212 -0.70 11.65 8.22
CA GLU A 212 -0.39 12.56 7.12
C GLU A 212 0.17 11.82 5.91
N LEU A 213 1.15 10.92 6.14
CA LEU A 213 1.70 10.10 5.06
C LEU A 213 0.64 9.27 4.36
N ARG A 214 -0.28 8.67 5.11
CA ARG A 214 -1.40 7.91 4.54
C ARG A 214 -2.31 8.80 3.69
N ALA A 215 -2.56 10.04 4.10
CA ALA A 215 -3.34 11.01 3.33
C ALA A 215 -2.65 11.44 2.04
N GLN A 216 -1.34 11.72 2.08
CA GLN A 216 -0.57 12.15 0.90
C GLN A 216 -0.33 10.99 -0.10
N LEU A 217 -0.03 9.80 0.41
CA LEU A 217 0.26 8.63 -0.42
C LEU A 217 -1.01 8.03 -0.99
N GLY A 218 -2.06 7.89 -0.17
CA GLY A 218 -3.23 7.07 -0.51
C GLY A 218 -2.92 5.57 -0.43
N MET A 219 -1.98 5.18 0.44
CA MET A 219 -1.51 3.81 0.64
C MET A 219 -1.76 3.35 2.07
N ALA A 220 -2.06 2.07 2.25
CA ALA A 220 -2.22 1.46 3.55
C ALA A 220 -0.97 0.68 4.00
N LEU A 221 -0.30 0.00 3.08
CA LEU A 221 0.80 -0.93 3.35
C LEU A 221 2.15 -0.30 3.01
N PHE A 222 2.65 0.54 3.91
CA PHE A 222 3.97 1.15 3.80
C PHE A 222 4.73 1.11 5.12
N GLY A 223 6.06 1.18 5.04
CA GLY A 223 6.96 1.39 6.17
C GLY A 223 7.55 2.78 6.11
N VAL A 224 7.89 3.34 7.27
CA VAL A 224 8.56 4.65 7.37
C VAL A 224 9.81 4.44 8.21
N ASP A 225 10.96 4.73 7.61
CA ASP A 225 12.23 4.71 8.32
C ASP A 225 12.43 6.09 8.95
N VAL A 226 12.56 6.14 10.27
CA VAL A 226 12.64 7.38 11.06
C VAL A 226 13.92 7.36 11.89
N ILE A 227 14.65 8.46 11.87
CA ILE A 227 15.72 8.73 12.84
C ILE A 227 15.25 9.77 13.86
N VAL A 228 15.77 9.69 15.08
CA VAL A 228 15.44 10.62 16.17
C VAL A 228 16.62 11.54 16.41
N ASN A 229 16.39 12.86 16.37
CA ASN A 229 17.41 13.82 16.74
C ASN A 229 17.72 13.72 18.25
N ILE A 230 18.99 13.52 18.62
CA ILE A 230 19.40 13.32 20.00
C ILE A 230 19.14 14.51 20.94
N GLY A 231 19.11 15.73 20.40
CA GLY A 231 18.94 16.95 21.20
C GLY A 231 17.49 17.44 21.22
N THR A 232 16.82 17.42 20.07
CA THR A 232 15.43 17.92 19.96
C THR A 232 14.39 16.82 20.14
N HIS A 233 14.79 15.54 20.05
CA HIS A 233 13.89 14.38 19.98
C HIS A 233 12.90 14.42 18.80
N ALA A 234 13.14 15.27 17.81
CA ALA A 234 12.34 15.34 16.61
C ALA A 234 12.54 14.08 15.74
N LEU A 235 11.43 13.58 15.22
CA LEU A 235 11.35 12.50 14.25
C LEU A 235 11.72 13.02 12.88
N THR A 236 12.67 12.36 12.23
CA THR A 236 13.10 12.71 10.88
C THR A 236 12.90 11.52 9.96
N VAL A 237 12.02 11.67 8.97
CA VAL A 237 11.75 10.63 7.98
C VAL A 237 12.92 10.56 6.99
N ILE A 238 13.49 9.38 6.80
CA ILE A 238 14.62 9.16 5.88
C ILE A 238 14.27 8.28 4.68
N ASP A 239 13.27 7.42 4.80
CA ASP A 239 12.81 6.56 3.71
C ASP A 239 11.34 6.13 3.92
N ILE A 240 10.66 5.82 2.82
CA ILE A 240 9.30 5.27 2.83
C ILE A 240 9.27 4.05 1.91
N ASN A 241 8.96 2.90 2.48
CA ASN A 241 9.05 1.61 1.82
C ASN A 241 7.68 1.04 1.46
N ILE A 242 7.48 0.66 0.19
CA ILE A 242 6.26 -0.05 -0.25
C ILE A 242 6.24 -1.46 0.33
N PHE A 243 5.18 -1.79 1.08
CA PHE A 243 4.91 -3.10 1.65
C PHE A 243 6.19 -3.78 2.22
N PRO A 244 6.75 -3.23 3.32
CA PRO A 244 8.01 -3.66 3.92
C PRO A 244 7.90 -5.05 4.55
N GLY A 245 9.00 -5.58 5.10
CA GLY A 245 9.01 -6.93 5.70
C GLY A 245 8.09 -7.12 6.91
N TYR A 246 7.78 -6.04 7.64
CA TYR A 246 7.06 -6.06 8.92
C TYR A 246 7.67 -7.00 9.97
N GLU A 247 8.97 -7.30 9.84
CA GLU A 247 9.74 -8.03 10.84
C GLU A 247 9.68 -7.27 12.18
N GLY A 248 9.47 -8.00 13.28
CA GLY A 248 9.28 -7.40 14.60
C GLY A 248 7.86 -6.89 14.90
N MET A 249 6.88 -7.05 14.00
CA MET A 249 5.47 -6.80 14.30
C MET A 249 4.75 -8.11 14.68
N PRO A 250 4.52 -8.41 15.98
CA PRO A 250 4.01 -9.73 16.40
C PRO A 250 2.59 -10.03 15.91
N GLN A 251 1.80 -8.99 15.65
CA GLN A 251 0.39 -9.07 15.25
C GLN A 251 0.19 -8.72 13.76
N PHE A 252 1.19 -9.00 12.93
CA PHE A 252 1.12 -8.64 11.51
C PHE A 252 -0.05 -9.31 10.77
N PHE A 253 -0.27 -10.61 10.97
CA PHE A 253 -1.36 -11.34 10.27
C PHE A 253 -2.74 -10.82 10.66
N SER A 254 -2.99 -10.62 11.96
CA SER A 254 -4.27 -10.09 12.43
C SER A 254 -4.50 -8.66 11.97
N SER A 255 -3.46 -7.82 11.96
CA SER A 255 -3.54 -6.43 11.48
C SER A 255 -3.81 -6.36 9.98
N LEU A 256 -3.12 -7.17 9.17
CA LEU A 256 -3.33 -7.23 7.72
C LEU A 256 -4.72 -7.76 7.37
N LEU A 257 -5.17 -8.84 8.02
CA LEU A 257 -6.51 -9.38 7.83
C LEU A 257 -7.59 -8.37 8.23
N SER A 258 -7.45 -7.71 9.37
CA SER A 258 -8.41 -6.69 9.83
C SER A 258 -8.51 -5.55 8.83
N HIS A 259 -7.39 -5.15 8.23
CA HIS A 259 -7.39 -4.15 7.18
C HIS A 259 -8.10 -4.63 5.90
N ILE A 260 -7.79 -5.85 5.43
CA ILE A 260 -8.47 -6.49 4.29
C ILE A 260 -9.98 -6.55 4.51
N GLN A 261 -10.42 -7.02 5.68
CA GLN A 261 -11.84 -7.08 6.06
C GLN A 261 -12.48 -5.69 6.05
N SER A 262 -11.81 -4.67 6.61
CA SER A 262 -12.31 -3.29 6.56
C SER A 262 -12.48 -2.76 5.13
N VAL A 263 -11.57 -3.12 4.21
CA VAL A 263 -11.69 -2.74 2.78
C VAL A 263 -12.85 -3.49 2.13
N LEU A 264 -12.99 -4.79 2.38
CA LEU A 264 -14.11 -5.61 1.90
C LEU A 264 -15.46 -5.06 2.36
N ASP A 265 -15.58 -4.71 3.65
CA ASP A 265 -16.82 -4.19 4.23
C ASP A 265 -17.21 -2.84 3.61
N LYS A 266 -16.23 -1.94 3.41
CA LYS A 266 -16.44 -0.65 2.74
C LYS A 266 -16.87 -0.82 1.28
N HIS A 267 -16.26 -1.78 0.59
CA HIS A 267 -16.59 -2.08 -0.79
C HIS A 267 -18.02 -2.63 -0.94
N ALA A 268 -18.40 -3.58 -0.07
CA ALA A 268 -19.76 -4.12 -0.03
C ALA A 268 -20.82 -3.04 0.26
N ALA A 269 -20.52 -2.11 1.19
CA ALA A 269 -21.40 -0.99 1.49
C ALA A 269 -21.60 -0.06 0.26
N ALA A 270 -20.53 0.24 -0.48
CA ALA A 270 -20.59 1.08 -1.67
C ALA A 270 -21.44 0.45 -2.80
N GLY A 271 -21.34 -0.86 -3.01
CA GLY A 271 -22.16 -1.58 -4.01
C GLY A 271 -23.64 -1.71 -3.66
N SER A 272 -24.01 -1.61 -2.38
CA SER A 272 -25.42 -1.66 -1.94
C SER A 272 -26.21 -0.37 -2.21
N HIS A 273 -25.53 0.75 -2.45
CA HIS A 273 -26.18 2.06 -2.69
C HIS A 273 -26.61 2.29 -4.15
N THR A 274 -26.22 1.45 -5.10
CA THR A 274 -26.53 1.62 -6.54
C THR A 274 -27.75 0.83 -7.03
N THR A 275 -28.43 0.04 -6.18
CA THR A 275 -29.54 -0.85 -6.59
C THR A 275 -30.92 -0.50 -6.01
N GLY A 276 -31.14 0.75 -5.57
CA GLY A 276 -32.43 1.19 -5.05
C GLY A 276 -32.95 2.48 -5.70
N GLY A 277 -33.68 2.37 -6.81
CA GLY A 277 -34.49 3.49 -7.31
C GLY A 277 -34.78 3.52 -8.81
N SER A 278 -35.66 2.64 -9.30
CA SER A 278 -36.50 2.93 -10.47
C SER A 278 -37.80 2.15 -10.38
N SER A 279 -38.73 2.64 -9.55
CA SER A 279 -40.14 2.31 -9.72
C SER A 279 -40.64 3.01 -10.98
N GLU A 280 -41.01 2.22 -11.99
CA GLU A 280 -41.68 2.68 -13.21
C GLU A 280 -43.00 3.37 -12.84
N GLU A 281 -43.07 4.69 -13.05
CA GLU A 281 -44.34 5.40 -13.17
C GLU A 281 -44.81 5.30 -14.62
N THR A 282 -45.81 4.44 -14.85
CA THR A 282 -46.47 4.31 -16.15
C THR A 282 -47.35 5.54 -16.38
N VAL A 283 -46.87 6.52 -17.15
CA VAL A 283 -47.69 7.65 -17.59
C VAL A 283 -48.59 7.19 -18.74
N GLY A 284 -49.88 7.01 -18.44
CA GLY A 284 -50.91 6.73 -19.43
C GLY A 284 -51.14 7.91 -20.38
N VAL A 285 -50.97 7.68 -21.68
CA VAL A 285 -51.25 8.66 -22.73
C VAL A 285 -52.72 8.54 -23.16
N CYS A 286 -53.55 9.50 -22.73
CA CYS A 286 -54.90 9.70 -23.27
C CYS A 286 -54.82 10.40 -24.63
N HIS A 287 -55.37 9.78 -25.68
CA HIS A 287 -55.64 10.43 -26.97
C HIS A 287 -56.96 11.21 -26.88
N PRO A 288 -57.06 12.45 -27.40
CA PRO A 288 -58.34 13.04 -27.70
C PRO A 288 -58.85 12.54 -29.05
N ARG A 289 -60.13 12.17 -29.06
CA ARG A 289 -60.92 11.99 -30.27
C ARG A 289 -61.30 13.37 -30.84
N SER A 290 -61.40 13.38 -32.17
CA SER A 290 -61.95 14.42 -33.06
C SER A 290 -60.97 15.50 -33.51
#